data_AF-A0A1E4PTV2-F1
#
_entry.id   AF-A0A1E4PTV2-F1
#
_cell.length_a   1.000
_cell.length_b   1.000
_cell.length_c   1.000
_cell.angle_alpha   90.00
_cell.angle_beta   90.00
_cell.angle_gamma   90.00
#
_symmetry.space_group_name_H-M   'P 1'
#
loop_
_entity.id
_entity.type
_entity.pdbx_description
1 polymer ?
#
loop_
_entity_poly.entity_id
_entity_poly.type
_entity_poly.pdbx_seq_one_letter_code
_entity_poly.pdbx_strand_id
1 'polypeptide(L)'
;MKIDTKVGFFGKLFLLPSLFSARKNPDGAKLADLVSASDYAQWQAMKAKYIGRDSGIERWRPLFAALELYSKAIKKSDLDSKASASDTVRELAKRHDIPLNKVAYHLQVDDPRGAIKAFARSGPNDLDCFHRAVTGLESELPLIRARANAWATGDIDALRTLPPDGAREACLEAITEAGFARQLGLSDLPTRVRDTWLAAADKALAEHAQSFAMLPLEALIGPRSALPQLRARGYTVLAPDDVSADDAADSVPPAGADGTPR
;
A
#
# COMPACT_ATOMS: atom_id res chain seq x y z
N MET A 1 3.44 -3.73 7.77
CA MET A 1 2.85 -4.96 8.35
C MET A 1 3.53 -6.18 7.74
N LYS A 2 3.72 -7.26 8.51
CA LYS A 2 4.11 -8.59 8.05
C LYS A 2 3.03 -9.59 8.45
N ILE A 3 2.79 -10.58 7.59
CA ILE A 3 1.86 -11.68 7.86
C ILE A 3 2.69 -12.89 8.20
N ASP A 4 2.54 -13.36 9.42
CA ASP A 4 3.16 -14.58 9.90
C ASP A 4 2.12 -15.69 9.95
N THR A 5 2.57 -16.91 9.67
CA THR A 5 1.74 -18.11 9.69
C THR A 5 2.49 -19.19 10.45
N LYS A 6 1.77 -19.98 11.26
CA LYS A 6 2.36 -21.09 12.04
C LYS A 6 2.80 -22.30 11.18
N VAL A 7 2.71 -22.20 9.85
CA VAL A 7 3.13 -23.24 8.91
C VAL A 7 4.55 -22.99 8.39
N GLY A 8 5.39 -24.02 8.51
CA GLY A 8 6.75 -24.03 7.94
C GLY A 8 6.75 -23.95 6.41
N PHE A 9 7.94 -23.84 5.80
CA PHE A 9 8.13 -23.64 4.35
C PHE A 9 7.32 -24.63 3.49
N PHE A 10 7.37 -25.93 3.80
CA PHE A 10 6.60 -26.95 3.08
C PHE A 10 5.09 -26.79 3.28
N GLY A 11 4.64 -26.39 4.48
CA GLY A 11 3.24 -26.08 4.76
C GLY A 11 2.71 -24.93 3.91
N LYS A 12 3.54 -23.92 3.63
CA LYS A 12 3.21 -22.81 2.71
C LYS A 12 3.05 -23.26 1.26
N LEU A 13 3.85 -24.23 0.79
CA LEU A 13 3.66 -24.83 -0.55
C LEU A 13 2.28 -25.50 -0.67
N PHE A 14 1.81 -26.19 0.37
CA PHE A 14 0.48 -26.81 0.38
C PHE A 14 -0.68 -25.80 0.39
N LEU A 15 -0.43 -24.50 0.64
CA LEU A 15 -1.45 -23.45 0.52
C LEU A 15 -1.60 -22.92 -0.90
N LEU A 16 -0.59 -23.08 -1.76
CA LEU A 16 -0.58 -22.52 -3.12
C LEU A 16 -1.78 -22.96 -3.97
N PRO A 17 -2.22 -24.24 -3.98
CA PRO A 17 -3.39 -24.64 -4.73
C PRO A 17 -4.66 -23.93 -4.25
N SER A 18 -4.82 -23.80 -2.92
CA SER A 18 -5.97 -23.13 -2.31
C SER A 18 -5.96 -21.63 -2.61
N LEU A 19 -4.81 -20.98 -2.57
CA LEU A 19 -4.64 -19.57 -2.95
C LEU A 19 -4.97 -19.34 -4.43
N PHE A 20 -4.44 -20.22 -5.29
CA PHE A 20 -4.70 -20.16 -6.73
C PHE A 20 -6.17 -20.37 -7.07
N SER A 21 -6.84 -21.28 -6.35
CA SER A 21 -8.28 -21.51 -6.50
C SER A 21 -9.10 -20.34 -5.97
N ALA A 22 -8.74 -19.74 -4.82
CA ALA A 22 -9.44 -18.61 -4.23
C ALA A 22 -9.41 -17.34 -5.12
N ARG A 23 -8.45 -17.26 -6.05
CA ARG A 23 -8.38 -16.22 -7.07
C ARG A 23 -9.38 -16.41 -8.21
N LYS A 24 -9.87 -17.63 -8.43
CA LYS A 24 -10.77 -17.97 -9.55
C LYS A 24 -12.24 -17.93 -9.14
N ASN A 25 -13.09 -17.73 -10.13
CA ASN A 25 -14.53 -17.87 -9.94
C ASN A 25 -14.89 -19.31 -9.58
N PRO A 26 -15.94 -19.50 -8.74
CA PRO A 26 -16.50 -20.82 -8.50
C PRO A 26 -16.96 -21.45 -9.81
N ASP A 27 -16.90 -22.78 -9.87
CA ASP A 27 -17.38 -23.62 -10.99
C ASP A 27 -16.79 -23.28 -12.38
N GLY A 28 -15.72 -22.48 -12.41
CA GLY A 28 -15.06 -22.06 -13.64
C GLY A 28 -15.80 -20.98 -14.43
N ALA A 29 -16.76 -20.29 -13.80
CA ALA A 29 -17.49 -19.17 -14.40
C ALA A 29 -16.52 -18.09 -14.92
N LYS A 30 -16.92 -17.40 -15.99
CA LYS A 30 -16.15 -16.30 -16.56
C LYS A 30 -16.66 -14.96 -16.05
N LEU A 31 -15.86 -13.92 -16.21
CA LEU A 31 -16.27 -12.54 -15.92
C LEU A 31 -17.58 -12.19 -16.67
N ALA A 32 -17.70 -12.59 -17.93
CA ALA A 32 -18.90 -12.40 -18.76
C ALA A 32 -20.19 -12.96 -18.13
N ASP A 33 -20.07 -14.01 -17.30
CA ASP A 33 -21.21 -14.69 -16.67
C ASP A 33 -21.64 -13.99 -15.36
N LEU A 34 -20.79 -13.11 -14.81
CA LEU A 34 -20.95 -12.55 -13.47
C LEU A 34 -21.17 -11.03 -13.45
N VAL A 35 -20.54 -10.29 -14.36
CA VAL A 35 -20.62 -8.82 -14.40
C VAL A 35 -21.73 -8.36 -15.33
N SER A 36 -22.11 -7.08 -15.23
CA SER A 36 -23.08 -6.50 -16.16
C SER A 36 -22.54 -6.49 -17.60
N ALA A 37 -23.43 -6.50 -18.59
CA ALA A 37 -23.03 -6.43 -20.00
C ALA A 37 -22.21 -5.17 -20.33
N SER A 38 -22.53 -4.03 -19.70
CA SER A 38 -21.75 -2.79 -19.90
C SER A 38 -20.36 -2.91 -19.29
N ASP A 39 -20.24 -3.47 -18.09
CA ASP A 39 -18.94 -3.65 -17.43
C ASP A 39 -18.07 -4.63 -18.20
N TYR A 40 -18.66 -5.69 -18.76
CA TYR A 40 -17.92 -6.64 -19.59
C TYR A 40 -17.42 -6.00 -20.89
N ALA A 41 -18.23 -5.16 -21.55
CA ALA A 41 -17.80 -4.45 -22.75
C ALA A 41 -16.63 -3.49 -22.44
N GLN A 42 -16.74 -2.73 -21.36
CA GLN A 42 -15.69 -1.83 -20.88
C GLN A 42 -14.42 -2.62 -20.50
N TRP A 43 -14.59 -3.74 -19.79
CA TRP A 43 -13.51 -4.66 -19.45
C TRP A 43 -12.77 -5.16 -20.69
N GLN A 44 -13.46 -5.59 -21.75
CA GLN A 44 -12.79 -6.08 -22.96
C GLN A 44 -11.93 -4.98 -23.62
N ALA A 45 -12.42 -3.74 -23.66
CA ALA A 45 -11.65 -2.60 -24.15
C ALA A 45 -10.41 -2.33 -23.28
N MET A 46 -10.59 -2.25 -21.96
CA MET A 46 -9.52 -2.00 -20.99
C MET A 46 -8.47 -3.12 -20.98
N LYS A 47 -8.91 -4.37 -21.00
CA LYS A 47 -8.06 -5.56 -21.08
C LYS A 47 -7.21 -5.53 -22.34
N ALA A 48 -7.80 -5.27 -23.51
CA ALA A 48 -7.06 -5.16 -24.76
C ALA A 48 -5.99 -4.06 -24.70
N LYS A 49 -6.31 -2.92 -24.08
CA LYS A 49 -5.40 -1.77 -23.94
C LYS A 49 -4.26 -2.03 -22.96
N TYR A 50 -4.52 -2.60 -21.78
CA TYR A 50 -3.53 -2.64 -20.69
C TYR A 50 -2.94 -4.03 -20.43
N ILE A 51 -3.71 -5.10 -20.61
CA ILE A 51 -3.31 -6.47 -20.23
C ILE A 51 -2.85 -7.27 -21.46
N GLY A 52 -3.58 -7.16 -22.57
CA GLY A 52 -3.34 -7.93 -23.79
C GLY A 52 -4.17 -9.21 -23.86
N ARG A 53 -3.55 -10.31 -24.31
CA ARG A 53 -4.23 -11.55 -24.73
C ARG A 53 -4.38 -12.61 -23.62
N ASP A 54 -4.22 -12.25 -22.36
CA ASP A 54 -4.39 -13.21 -21.25
C ASP A 54 -5.85 -13.70 -21.22
N SER A 55 -6.10 -14.95 -21.59
CA SER A 55 -7.43 -15.56 -21.51
C SER A 55 -7.72 -16.18 -20.14
N GLY A 56 -6.69 -16.44 -19.34
CA GLY A 56 -6.80 -17.02 -18.01
C GLY A 56 -7.46 -16.08 -17.02
N ILE A 57 -7.25 -14.77 -17.18
CA ILE A 57 -7.86 -13.72 -16.36
C ILE A 57 -9.39 -13.71 -16.44
N GLU A 58 -9.99 -14.20 -17.53
CA GLU A 58 -11.45 -14.28 -17.67
C GLU A 58 -12.08 -15.20 -16.64
N ARG A 59 -11.32 -16.11 -16.03
CA ARG A 59 -11.79 -17.02 -14.97
C ARG A 59 -11.46 -16.52 -13.57
N TRP A 60 -10.87 -15.34 -13.43
CA TRP A 60 -10.55 -14.78 -12.12
C TRP A 60 -11.79 -14.14 -11.51
N ARG A 61 -11.81 -14.05 -10.18
CA ARG A 61 -12.81 -13.24 -9.49
C ARG A 61 -12.71 -11.79 -9.96
N PRO A 62 -13.83 -11.08 -10.12
CA PRO A 62 -13.84 -9.70 -10.59
C PRO A 62 -12.86 -8.80 -9.80
N LEU A 63 -12.75 -8.96 -8.48
CA LEU A 63 -11.76 -8.26 -7.66
C LEU A 63 -10.32 -8.42 -8.16
N PHE A 64 -9.87 -9.65 -8.43
CA PHE A 64 -8.49 -9.88 -8.85
C PHE A 64 -8.24 -9.45 -10.29
N ALA A 65 -9.24 -9.59 -11.16
CA ALA A 65 -9.18 -9.05 -12.52
C ALA A 65 -9.02 -7.52 -12.51
N ALA A 66 -9.77 -6.83 -11.63
CA ALA A 66 -9.69 -5.40 -11.43
C ALA A 66 -8.32 -4.95 -10.89
N LEU A 67 -7.78 -5.64 -9.88
CA LEU A 67 -6.45 -5.35 -9.33
C LEU A 67 -5.34 -5.55 -10.36
N GLU A 68 -5.43 -6.59 -11.20
CA GLU A 68 -4.48 -6.82 -12.29
C GLU A 68 -4.59 -5.74 -13.35
N LEU A 69 -5.82 -5.36 -13.76
CA LEU A 69 -6.04 -4.27 -14.70
C LEU A 69 -5.42 -2.97 -14.21
N TYR A 70 -5.72 -2.59 -12.97
CA TYR A 70 -5.13 -1.41 -12.33
C TYR A 70 -3.60 -1.50 -12.35
N SER A 71 -3.01 -2.62 -11.91
CA SER A 71 -1.55 -2.79 -11.89
C SER A 71 -0.91 -2.64 -13.27
N LYS A 72 -1.52 -3.21 -14.32
CA LYS A 72 -1.04 -3.08 -15.70
C LYS A 72 -1.19 -1.67 -16.22
N ALA A 73 -2.27 -0.98 -15.88
CA ALA A 73 -2.52 0.40 -16.29
C ALA A 73 -1.54 1.38 -15.67
N ILE A 74 -1.24 1.25 -14.37
CA ILE A 74 -0.18 2.01 -13.70
C ILE A 74 1.15 1.78 -14.41
N LYS A 75 1.55 0.52 -14.62
CA LYS A 75 2.82 0.18 -15.28
C LYS A 75 2.90 0.74 -16.71
N LYS A 76 1.81 0.70 -17.47
CA LYS A 76 1.77 1.21 -18.85
C LYS A 76 1.70 2.74 -18.92
N SER A 77 1.41 3.40 -17.80
CA SER A 77 1.33 4.85 -17.69
C SER A 77 2.64 5.49 -17.22
N ASP A 78 3.75 4.74 -17.26
CA ASP A 78 5.09 5.11 -16.77
C ASP A 78 5.12 5.52 -15.29
N LEU A 79 4.16 4.99 -14.52
CA LEU A 79 4.16 5.09 -13.07
C LEU A 79 4.84 3.83 -12.53
N ASP A 80 5.96 4.01 -11.84
CA ASP A 80 6.70 2.91 -11.23
C ASP A 80 6.71 3.01 -9.71
N SER A 81 6.52 1.88 -9.06
CA SER A 81 6.65 1.72 -7.61
C SER A 81 7.98 1.09 -7.19
N LYS A 82 8.87 0.75 -8.15
CA LYS A 82 10.09 -0.04 -7.90
C LYS A 82 11.33 0.78 -7.56
N ALA A 83 11.49 1.98 -8.12
CA ALA A 83 12.59 2.88 -7.78
C ALA A 83 12.19 3.72 -6.56
N SER A 84 12.24 3.13 -5.36
CA SER A 84 11.78 3.80 -4.15
C SER A 84 12.91 4.58 -3.49
N ALA A 85 12.65 5.82 -3.07
CA ALA A 85 13.55 6.59 -2.19
C ALA A 85 13.97 5.78 -0.95
N SER A 86 13.12 4.85 -0.52
CA SER A 86 13.39 3.95 0.60
C SER A 86 14.52 2.95 0.36
N ASP A 87 14.75 2.52 -0.89
CA ASP A 87 15.89 1.65 -1.24
C ASP A 87 17.20 2.42 -1.15
N THR A 88 17.23 3.63 -1.70
CA THR A 88 18.38 4.54 -1.61
C THR A 88 18.76 4.81 -0.16
N VAL A 89 17.78 5.13 0.70
CA VAL A 89 18.02 5.35 2.12
C VAL A 89 18.52 4.10 2.83
N ARG A 90 17.94 2.92 2.55
CA ARG A 90 18.42 1.66 3.14
C ARG A 90 19.85 1.36 2.77
N GLU A 91 20.21 1.58 1.51
CA GLU A 91 21.57 1.39 1.02
C GLU A 91 22.54 2.40 1.65
N LEU A 92 22.16 3.68 1.76
CA LEU A 92 22.94 4.69 2.47
C LEU A 92 23.17 4.31 3.94
N ALA A 93 22.09 3.95 4.66
CA ALA A 93 22.19 3.52 6.05
C ALA A 93 23.14 2.33 6.22
N LYS A 94 23.07 1.35 5.31
CA LYS A 94 23.98 0.20 5.31
C LYS A 94 25.43 0.61 5.04
N ARG A 95 25.68 1.51 4.09
CA ARG A 95 27.04 1.98 3.76
C ARG A 95 27.71 2.75 4.91
N HIS A 96 26.90 3.39 5.75
CA HIS A 96 27.38 4.17 6.90
C HIS A 96 27.15 3.46 8.24
N ASP A 97 26.86 2.15 8.22
CA ASP A 97 26.63 1.32 9.42
C ASP A 97 25.58 1.89 10.40
N ILE A 98 24.59 2.62 9.87
CA ILE A 98 23.48 3.18 10.66
C ILE A 98 22.49 2.04 10.96
N PRO A 99 22.21 1.74 12.24
CA PRO A 99 21.25 0.70 12.61
C PRO A 99 19.85 0.98 12.08
N LEU A 100 19.28 0.02 11.35
CA LEU A 100 17.92 0.12 10.81
C LEU A 100 16.91 -0.57 11.72
N ASN A 101 16.06 0.22 12.39
CA ASN A 101 14.90 -0.32 13.10
C ASN A 101 13.75 -0.60 12.13
N LYS A 102 13.56 -1.86 11.75
CA LYS A 102 12.46 -2.28 10.86
C LYS A 102 11.18 -2.44 11.65
N VAL A 103 10.46 -1.34 11.84
CA VAL A 103 9.18 -1.33 12.53
C VAL A 103 8.12 -2.05 11.68
N ALA A 104 7.59 -3.16 12.21
CA ALA A 104 6.55 -3.93 11.54
C ALA A 104 5.55 -4.46 12.56
N TYR A 105 4.25 -4.22 12.31
CA TYR A 105 3.19 -4.98 12.95
C TYR A 105 3.16 -6.40 12.36
N HIS A 106 3.20 -7.42 13.23
CA HIS A 106 3.17 -8.82 12.86
C HIS A 106 1.77 -9.39 13.09
N LEU A 107 1.03 -9.60 12.00
CA LEU A 107 -0.26 -10.27 12.03
C LEU A 107 -0.04 -11.78 12.06
N GLN A 108 -0.40 -12.41 13.17
CA GLN A 108 -0.36 -13.87 13.29
C GLN A 108 -1.66 -14.45 12.73
N VAL A 109 -1.54 -15.33 11.72
CA VAL A 109 -2.66 -16.11 11.18
C VAL A 109 -2.49 -17.56 11.63
N ASP A 110 -3.31 -17.94 12.61
CA ASP A 110 -3.26 -19.27 13.23
C ASP A 110 -3.75 -20.37 12.29
N ASP A 111 -4.87 -20.15 11.61
CA ASP A 111 -5.42 -21.07 10.60
C ASP A 111 -5.44 -20.42 9.21
N PRO A 112 -4.33 -20.47 8.45
CA PRO A 112 -4.28 -19.88 7.13
C PRO A 112 -5.18 -20.60 6.12
N ARG A 113 -5.45 -21.91 6.29
CA ARG A 113 -6.36 -22.65 5.41
C ARG A 113 -7.80 -22.22 5.64
N GLY A 114 -8.21 -22.10 6.90
CA GLY A 114 -9.50 -21.55 7.30
C GLY A 114 -9.69 -20.12 6.79
N ALA A 115 -8.67 -19.27 6.94
CA ALA A 115 -8.70 -17.89 6.43
C ALA A 115 -8.93 -17.83 4.90
N ILE A 116 -8.20 -18.63 4.12
CA ILE A 116 -8.40 -18.70 2.65
C ILE A 116 -9.81 -19.19 2.31
N LYS A 117 -10.31 -20.22 3.01
CA LYS A 117 -11.68 -20.72 2.81
C LYS A 117 -12.75 -19.70 3.22
N ALA A 118 -12.51 -18.92 4.26
CA ALA A 118 -13.40 -17.84 4.69
C ALA A 118 -13.45 -16.73 3.63
N PHE A 119 -12.30 -16.31 3.11
CA PHE A 119 -12.23 -15.35 2.00
C PHE A 119 -12.90 -15.86 0.72
N ALA A 120 -12.75 -17.15 0.39
CA ALA A 120 -13.38 -17.75 -0.78
C ALA A 120 -14.92 -17.79 -0.66
N ARG A 121 -15.45 -17.98 0.56
CA ARG A 121 -16.90 -18.08 0.81
C ARG A 121 -17.57 -16.73 1.10
N SER A 122 -16.87 -15.81 1.75
CA SER A 122 -17.42 -14.58 2.34
C SER A 122 -16.49 -13.39 2.15
N GLY A 123 -15.75 -13.39 1.04
CA GLY A 123 -14.93 -12.27 0.60
C GLY A 123 -15.77 -11.02 0.30
N PRO A 124 -15.11 -9.89 -0.05
CA PRO A 124 -15.80 -8.65 -0.39
C PRO A 124 -16.74 -8.82 -1.59
N ASN A 125 -17.64 -7.85 -1.78
CA ASN A 125 -18.40 -7.75 -3.02
C ASN A 125 -17.45 -7.43 -4.18
N ASP A 126 -17.07 -8.46 -4.94
CA ASP A 126 -16.11 -8.35 -6.03
C ASP A 126 -16.61 -7.46 -7.18
N LEU A 127 -17.93 -7.34 -7.35
CA LEU A 127 -18.54 -6.67 -8.50
C LEU A 127 -18.41 -5.16 -8.41
N ASP A 128 -18.58 -4.56 -7.22
CA ASP A 128 -18.49 -3.11 -7.05
C ASP A 128 -17.08 -2.59 -7.33
N CYS A 129 -16.06 -3.32 -6.83
CA CYS A 129 -14.66 -2.99 -7.10
C CYS A 129 -14.36 -3.14 -8.60
N PHE A 130 -14.87 -4.20 -9.24
CA PHE A 130 -14.69 -4.39 -10.67
C PHE A 130 -15.32 -3.26 -11.48
N HIS A 131 -16.58 -2.92 -11.21
CA HIS A 131 -17.30 -1.83 -11.87
C HIS A 131 -16.52 -0.52 -11.75
N ARG A 132 -16.09 -0.14 -10.54
CA ARG A 132 -15.29 1.08 -10.31
C ARG A 132 -13.96 1.05 -11.06
N ALA A 133 -13.27 -0.08 -11.05
CA ALA A 133 -11.99 -0.20 -11.75
C ALA A 133 -12.14 -0.06 -13.27
N VAL A 134 -13.16 -0.67 -13.88
CA VAL A 134 -13.32 -0.61 -15.35
C VAL A 134 -13.88 0.73 -15.84
N THR A 135 -14.68 1.41 -15.01
CA THR A 135 -15.30 2.70 -15.36
C THR A 135 -14.47 3.93 -14.94
N GLY A 136 -13.75 3.86 -13.82
CA GLY A 136 -13.05 5.00 -13.22
C GLY A 136 -11.57 5.10 -13.58
N LEU A 137 -10.88 3.97 -13.80
CA LEU A 137 -9.41 3.92 -13.90
C LEU A 137 -8.81 4.95 -14.86
N GLU A 138 -9.33 5.07 -16.09
CA GLU A 138 -8.76 6.00 -17.08
C GLU A 138 -8.90 7.47 -16.66
N SER A 139 -10.00 7.81 -15.98
CA SER A 139 -10.22 9.16 -15.44
C SER A 139 -9.34 9.46 -14.23
N GLU A 140 -8.94 8.43 -13.48
CA GLU A 140 -8.07 8.57 -12.31
C GLU A 140 -6.58 8.62 -12.69
N LEU A 141 -6.15 8.00 -13.80
CA LEU A 141 -4.74 7.98 -14.21
C LEU A 141 -4.09 9.39 -14.29
N PRO A 142 -4.74 10.44 -14.82
CA PRO A 142 -4.19 11.80 -14.77
C PRO A 142 -3.98 12.32 -13.34
N LEU A 143 -4.89 12.03 -12.40
CA LEU A 143 -4.78 12.43 -11.00
C LEU A 143 -3.64 11.69 -10.30
N ILE A 144 -3.51 10.38 -10.55
CA ILE A 144 -2.41 9.57 -10.02
C ILE A 144 -1.07 10.11 -10.54
N ARG A 145 -0.99 10.49 -11.82
CA ARG A 145 0.20 11.12 -12.40
C ARG A 145 0.51 12.47 -11.77
N ALA A 146 -0.50 13.33 -11.60
CA ALA A 146 -0.33 14.62 -10.94
C ALA A 146 0.22 14.45 -9.51
N ARG A 147 -0.32 13.48 -8.77
CA ARG A 147 0.13 13.15 -7.41
C ARG A 147 1.55 12.58 -7.39
N ALA A 148 1.91 11.72 -8.34
CA ALA A 148 3.26 11.19 -8.47
C ALA A 148 4.28 12.30 -8.80
N ASN A 149 3.92 13.24 -9.67
CA ASN A 149 4.76 14.40 -9.98
C ASN A 149 4.93 15.31 -8.77
N ALA A 150 3.84 15.60 -8.04
CA ALA A 150 3.90 16.38 -6.82
C ALA A 150 4.81 15.73 -5.76
N TRP A 151 4.77 14.39 -5.64
CA TRP A 151 5.70 13.64 -4.80
C TRP A 151 7.16 13.77 -5.26
N ALA A 152 7.40 13.68 -6.57
CA ALA A 152 8.76 13.76 -7.13
C ALA A 152 9.39 15.16 -7.00
N THR A 153 8.58 16.22 -7.03
CA THR A 153 9.06 17.61 -6.90
C THR A 153 8.95 18.17 -5.48
N GLY A 154 8.33 17.44 -4.55
CA GLY A 154 8.09 17.91 -3.18
C GLY A 154 6.99 18.99 -3.08
N ASP A 155 6.03 19.02 -4.00
CA ASP A 155 4.88 19.94 -3.96
C ASP A 155 3.88 19.48 -2.88
N ILE A 156 4.13 19.92 -1.65
CA ILE A 156 3.33 19.51 -0.48
C ILE A 156 1.88 20.01 -0.57
N ASP A 157 1.65 21.19 -1.12
CA ASP A 157 0.30 21.75 -1.25
C ASP A 157 -0.53 20.98 -2.28
N ALA A 158 0.06 20.59 -3.42
CA ALA A 158 -0.59 19.68 -4.35
C ALA A 158 -0.85 18.32 -3.69
N LEU A 159 0.07 17.76 -2.90
CA LEU A 159 -0.13 16.48 -2.23
C LEU A 159 -1.25 16.50 -1.17
N ARG A 160 -1.46 17.63 -0.50
CA ARG A 160 -2.55 17.86 0.47
C ARG A 160 -3.92 18.00 -0.20
N THR A 161 -3.97 18.56 -1.41
CA THR A 161 -5.22 18.89 -2.12
C THR A 161 -5.65 17.81 -3.10
N LEU A 162 -4.69 17.14 -3.75
CA LEU A 162 -4.98 16.05 -4.67
C LEU A 162 -5.59 14.86 -3.91
N PRO A 163 -6.69 14.28 -4.42
CA PRO A 163 -7.29 13.13 -3.76
C PRO A 163 -6.29 11.97 -3.70
N PRO A 164 -6.39 11.11 -2.67
CA PRO A 164 -5.70 9.83 -2.71
C PRO A 164 -6.26 8.98 -3.86
N ASP A 165 -5.59 7.86 -4.13
CA ASP A 165 -5.97 6.92 -5.17
C ASP A 165 -7.29 6.21 -4.84
N GLY A 166 -8.41 6.85 -5.23
CA GLY A 166 -9.76 6.53 -4.80
C GLY A 166 -10.23 5.13 -5.21
N ALA A 167 -10.00 4.69 -6.45
CA ALA A 167 -10.42 3.35 -6.87
C ALA A 167 -9.67 2.26 -6.10
N ARG A 168 -8.35 2.42 -5.90
CA ARG A 168 -7.55 1.44 -5.15
C ARG A 168 -7.94 1.42 -3.68
N GLU A 169 -8.08 2.58 -3.04
CA GLU A 169 -8.44 2.67 -1.62
C GLU A 169 -9.82 2.12 -1.36
N ALA A 170 -10.83 2.46 -2.18
CA ALA A 170 -12.19 1.95 -2.02
C ALA A 170 -12.25 0.41 -2.18
N CYS A 171 -11.50 -0.15 -3.14
CA CYS A 171 -11.38 -1.60 -3.28
C CYS A 171 -10.70 -2.26 -2.08
N LEU A 172 -9.64 -1.65 -1.52
CA LEU A 172 -8.95 -2.16 -0.34
C LEU A 172 -9.80 -2.05 0.92
N GLU A 173 -10.54 -0.96 1.09
CA GLU A 173 -11.46 -0.75 2.21
C GLU A 173 -12.61 -1.77 2.16
N ALA A 174 -13.19 -2.02 0.99
CA ALA A 174 -14.20 -3.06 0.82
C ALA A 174 -13.68 -4.45 1.23
N ILE A 175 -12.40 -4.76 0.99
CA ILE A 175 -11.76 -5.99 1.48
C ILE A 175 -11.69 -6.01 3.01
N THR A 176 -11.29 -4.92 3.66
CA THR A 176 -11.15 -4.85 5.12
C THR A 176 -12.49 -4.75 5.87
N GLU A 177 -13.54 -4.28 5.21
CA GLU A 177 -14.90 -4.21 5.76
C GLU A 177 -15.72 -5.49 5.49
N ALA A 178 -15.23 -6.37 4.62
CA ALA A 178 -15.89 -7.63 4.32
C ALA A 178 -16.01 -8.52 5.56
N GLY A 179 -17.06 -9.35 5.59
CA GLY A 179 -17.36 -10.21 6.74
C GLY A 179 -16.19 -11.11 7.19
N PHE A 180 -15.34 -11.55 6.26
CA PHE A 180 -14.15 -12.34 6.58
C PHE A 180 -13.11 -11.54 7.41
N ALA A 181 -12.98 -10.23 7.20
CA ALA A 181 -12.01 -9.40 7.90
C ALA A 181 -12.39 -9.25 9.38
N ARG A 182 -13.68 -9.09 9.70
CA ARG A 182 -14.18 -9.15 11.09
C ARG A 182 -13.92 -10.51 11.73
N GLN A 183 -14.20 -11.61 11.02
CA GLN A 183 -13.96 -12.97 11.53
C GLN A 183 -12.47 -13.24 11.84
N LEU A 184 -11.57 -12.62 11.09
CA LEU A 184 -10.12 -12.75 11.28
C LEU A 184 -9.53 -11.67 12.22
N GLY A 185 -10.37 -10.84 12.86
CA GLY A 185 -9.91 -9.78 13.76
C GLY A 185 -9.09 -8.69 13.06
N LEU A 186 -9.38 -8.43 11.78
CA LEU A 186 -8.64 -7.48 10.95
C LEU A 186 -9.25 -6.08 10.90
N SER A 187 -10.33 -5.83 11.64
CA SER A 187 -11.08 -4.57 11.58
C SER A 187 -10.31 -3.36 12.15
N ASP A 188 -9.42 -3.58 13.12
CA ASP A 188 -8.61 -2.53 13.74
C ASP A 188 -7.15 -2.53 13.25
N LEU A 189 -6.85 -3.31 12.20
CA LEU A 189 -5.49 -3.46 11.65
C LEU A 189 -4.81 -2.12 11.34
N PRO A 190 -5.47 -1.16 10.66
CA PRO A 190 -4.82 0.11 10.33
C PRO A 190 -4.38 0.87 11.58
N THR A 191 -5.21 0.85 12.64
CA THR A 191 -4.88 1.43 13.95
C THR A 191 -3.71 0.71 14.59
N ARG A 192 -3.72 -0.63 14.63
CA ARG A 192 -2.60 -1.41 15.21
C ARG A 192 -1.27 -1.16 14.49
N VAL A 193 -1.30 -1.05 13.17
CA VAL A 193 -0.11 -0.74 12.36
C VAL A 193 0.45 0.64 12.73
N ARG A 194 -0.42 1.66 12.83
CA ARG A 194 -0.03 3.01 13.24
C ARG A 194 0.51 3.03 14.67
N ASP A 195 -0.18 2.38 15.59
CA ASP A 195 0.19 2.41 17.02
C ASP A 195 1.51 1.66 17.27
N THR A 196 1.78 0.59 16.50
CA THR A 196 3.10 -0.08 16.48
C THR A 196 4.19 0.90 16.05
N TRP A 197 3.93 1.73 15.05
CA TRP A 197 4.87 2.75 14.60
C TRP A 197 5.05 3.87 15.64
N LEU A 198 3.97 4.37 16.22
CA LEU A 198 4.01 5.40 17.26
C LEU A 198 4.80 4.95 18.49
N ALA A 199 4.62 3.70 18.95
CA ALA A 199 5.41 3.15 20.06
C ALA A 199 6.92 3.08 19.74
N ALA A 200 7.27 2.74 18.50
CA ALA A 200 8.67 2.75 18.06
C ALA A 200 9.23 4.18 17.96
N ALA A 201 8.40 5.15 17.54
CA ALA A 201 8.78 6.56 17.50
C ALA A 201 9.03 7.11 18.91
N ASP A 202 8.14 6.86 19.87
CA ASP A 202 8.33 7.29 21.27
C ASP A 202 9.65 6.76 21.83
N LYS A 203 9.93 5.46 21.61
CA LYS A 203 11.16 4.82 22.08
C LYS A 203 12.40 5.47 21.47
N ALA A 204 12.40 5.67 20.14
CA ALA A 204 13.53 6.26 19.44
C ALA A 204 13.80 7.71 19.91
N LEU A 205 12.73 8.50 20.11
CA LEU A 205 12.83 9.88 20.60
C LEU A 205 13.26 9.97 22.08
N ALA A 206 12.98 8.96 22.89
CA ALA A 206 13.44 8.89 24.28
C ALA A 206 14.91 8.45 24.39
N GLU A 207 15.37 7.57 23.50
CA GLU A 207 16.72 6.98 23.55
C GLU A 207 17.77 7.76 22.75
N HIS A 208 17.35 8.57 21.77
CA HIS A 208 18.25 9.25 20.84
C HIS A 208 17.89 10.72 20.68
N ALA A 209 18.90 11.60 20.71
CA ALA A 209 18.73 13.03 20.49
C ALA A 209 18.26 13.36 19.06
N GLN A 210 18.64 12.54 18.08
CA GLN A 210 18.23 12.67 16.68
C GLN A 210 17.83 11.29 16.16
N SER A 211 16.72 11.24 15.45
CA SER A 211 16.17 10.03 14.84
C SER A 211 15.63 10.35 13.45
N PHE A 212 15.80 9.42 12.52
CA PHE A 212 15.25 9.53 11.17
C PHE A 212 14.25 8.40 10.92
N ALA A 213 13.06 8.75 10.44
CA ALA A 213 12.00 7.81 10.12
C ALA A 213 11.49 8.03 8.70
N MET A 214 11.25 6.94 7.97
CA MET A 214 10.54 6.96 6.70
C MET A 214 9.18 6.31 6.84
N LEU A 215 8.17 6.98 6.28
CA LEU A 215 6.81 6.47 6.19
C LEU A 215 6.28 6.67 4.77
N PRO A 216 5.31 5.84 4.34
CA PRO A 216 4.46 6.19 3.21
C PRO A 216 3.79 7.53 3.46
N LEU A 217 3.68 8.35 2.42
CA LEU A 217 3.13 9.70 2.54
C LEU A 217 1.69 9.67 3.09
N GLU A 218 0.91 8.66 2.76
CA GLU A 218 -0.46 8.46 3.24
C GLU A 218 -0.53 8.30 4.77
N ALA A 219 0.54 7.79 5.40
CA ALA A 219 0.63 7.69 6.86
C ALA A 219 0.98 9.03 7.53
N LEU A 220 1.33 10.06 6.76
CA LEU A 220 1.66 11.41 7.24
C LEU A 220 0.55 12.41 6.94
N ILE A 221 -0.06 12.38 5.76
CA ILE A 221 -1.07 13.36 5.34
C ILE A 221 -2.46 12.77 5.06
N GLY A 222 -2.62 11.45 5.16
CA GLY A 222 -3.91 10.79 4.96
C GLY A 222 -4.82 10.80 6.20
N PRO A 223 -6.06 10.28 6.08
CA PRO A 223 -7.03 10.21 7.19
C PRO A 223 -6.53 9.46 8.44
N ARG A 224 -5.55 8.56 8.25
CA ARG A 224 -4.94 7.75 9.30
C ARG A 224 -3.56 8.27 9.73
N SER A 225 -3.30 9.57 9.53
CA SER A 225 -2.03 10.21 9.83
C SER A 225 -1.56 9.94 11.27
N ALA A 226 -0.26 9.70 11.41
CA ALA A 226 0.40 9.62 12.72
C ALA A 226 0.69 11.01 13.33
N LEU A 227 0.69 12.08 12.52
CA LEU A 227 1.09 13.43 12.96
C LEU A 227 0.17 14.01 14.05
N PRO A 228 -1.18 13.94 13.96
CA PRO A 228 -2.04 14.40 15.05
C PRO A 228 -1.83 13.62 16.35
N GLN A 229 -1.50 12.32 16.25
CA GLN A 229 -1.23 11.48 17.42
C GLN A 229 0.07 11.87 18.12
N LEU A 230 1.10 12.27 17.37
CA LEU A 230 2.33 12.84 17.93
C LEU A 230 2.05 14.16 18.66
N ARG A 231 1.25 15.06 18.07
CA ARG A 231 0.84 16.31 18.74
C ARG A 231 0.07 16.06 20.03
N ALA A 232 -0.87 15.11 20.02
CA ALA A 232 -1.64 14.73 21.21
C ALA A 232 -0.77 14.17 22.34
N ARG A 233 0.43 13.66 22.03
CA ARG A 233 1.43 13.18 22.99
C ARG A 233 2.37 14.28 23.49
N GLY A 234 2.19 15.52 23.05
CA GLY A 234 2.99 16.67 23.46
C GLY A 234 4.19 16.97 22.56
N TYR A 235 4.35 16.27 21.44
CA TYR A 235 5.41 16.58 20.48
C TYR A 235 5.05 17.79 19.62
N THR A 236 6.03 18.69 19.43
CA THR A 236 5.96 19.71 18.38
C THR A 236 6.16 19.04 17.02
N VAL A 237 5.23 19.26 16.10
CA VAL A 237 5.29 18.73 14.73
C VAL A 237 5.31 19.89 13.76
N LEU A 238 6.48 20.11 13.16
CA LEU A 238 6.74 21.10 12.12
C LEU A 238 6.64 20.46 10.74
N ALA A 239 5.88 21.07 9.84
CA ALA A 239 5.84 20.69 8.44
C ALA A 239 7.05 21.30 7.69
N PRO A 240 7.46 20.74 6.53
CA PRO A 240 8.59 21.27 5.76
C PRO A 240 8.47 22.75 5.37
N ASP A 241 7.23 23.23 5.23
CA ASP A 241 6.83 24.59 4.91
C ASP A 241 6.65 25.49 6.15
N ASP A 242 6.66 24.93 7.36
CA ASP A 242 6.63 25.69 8.61
C ASP A 242 8.04 26.18 9.02
N VAL A 243 9.09 25.57 8.47
CA VAL A 243 10.48 25.85 8.80
C VAL A 243 11.02 26.85 7.76
N SER A 244 11.46 28.02 8.20
CA SER A 244 12.12 28.96 7.30
C SER A 244 13.39 28.34 6.71
N ALA A 245 13.76 28.70 5.48
CA ALA A 245 14.93 28.12 4.81
C ALA A 245 16.24 28.29 5.60
N ASP A 246 16.30 29.29 6.48
CA ASP A 246 17.43 29.58 7.36
C ASP A 246 17.52 28.59 8.53
N ASP A 247 16.39 28.15 9.11
CA ASP A 247 16.34 27.17 10.20
C ASP A 247 16.62 25.72 9.73
N ALA A 248 16.34 25.43 8.44
CA ALA A 248 16.60 24.11 7.85
C ALA A 248 18.10 23.85 7.68
N ALA A 249 18.90 24.89 7.37
CA ALA A 249 20.35 24.78 7.17
C ALA A 249 21.10 24.50 8.49
N ASP A 250 20.64 25.07 9.61
CA ASP A 250 21.23 24.86 10.94
C ASP A 250 20.88 23.49 11.56
N SER A 251 19.87 22.80 11.02
CA SER A 251 19.46 21.46 11.47
C SER A 251 20.23 20.32 10.80
N VAL A 252 21.00 20.60 9.74
CA VAL A 252 21.90 19.63 9.11
C VAL A 252 23.24 19.70 9.85
N PRO A 253 23.66 18.66 10.60
CA PRO A 253 24.98 18.68 11.19
C PRO A 253 26.02 18.81 10.07
N PRO A 254 27.05 19.66 10.24
CA PRO A 254 28.05 19.87 9.20
C PRO A 254 28.62 18.52 8.79
N ALA A 255 28.67 18.28 7.47
CA ALA A 255 29.34 17.10 6.93
C ALA A 255 30.74 17.06 7.55
N GLY A 256 31.02 16.01 8.33
CA GLY A 256 32.29 15.82 8.99
C GLY A 256 33.41 15.99 7.98
N ALA A 257 34.23 17.03 8.19
CA ALA A 257 35.41 17.29 7.41
C ALA A 257 36.49 16.27 7.76
N ASP A 258 36.32 15.02 7.36
CA ASP A 258 37.42 14.06 7.31
C ASP A 258 37.97 14.02 5.89
N GLY A 259 38.86 14.99 5.65
CA GLY A 259 39.87 14.83 4.63
C GLY A 259 40.89 13.79 5.09
N THR A 260 41.12 12.78 4.27
CA THR A 260 42.48 12.45 3.84
C THR A 260 42.45 11.59 2.58
N PRO A 261 43.21 11.94 1.53
CA PRO A 261 43.37 11.08 0.37
C PRO A 261 44.37 9.95 0.69
N ARG A 262 44.02 8.73 0.29
CA ARG A 262 44.98 7.68 -0.06
C ARG A 262 44.64 7.14 -1.44
#